data_AF-H9FM67-F1
#
_entry.id   AF-H9FM67-F1
#
_cell.length_a   1.000
_cell.length_b   1.000
_cell.length_c   1.000
_cell.angle_alpha   90.00
_cell.angle_beta   90.00
_cell.angle_gamma   90.00
#
_symmetry.space_group_name_H-M   'P 1'
#
loop_
_entity.id
_entity.type
_entity.pdbx_description
1 polymer ?
#
loop_
_entity_poly.entity_id
_entity_poly.type
_entity_poly.pdbx_seq_one_letter_code
_entity_poly.pdbx_strand_id
1 'polypeptide(L)'
;QALPPCRSLCERARQGCEALMNKFGFQWPERLRCENFPVHGAGEICVGQNTSDGSGGPGGGPTAYPTAPYLPDLPFTALPPG
;
A
#
# COMPACT_ATOMS: atom_id res chain seq x y z
N GLN A 1 22.73 6.96 -0.85
CA GLN A 1 22.01 7.27 -2.10
C GLN A 1 20.61 6.67 -2.00
N ALA A 2 19.54 7.45 -2.16
CA ALA A 2 18.18 6.92 -2.23
C ALA A 2 17.84 6.62 -3.70
N LEU A 3 17.25 5.46 -3.97
CA LEU A 3 16.78 5.11 -5.31
C LEU A 3 15.44 5.82 -5.59
N PRO A 4 15.21 6.34 -6.81
CA PRO A 4 13.95 6.97 -7.15
C PRO A 4 12.81 5.94 -7.14
N PRO A 5 11.56 6.33 -6.82
CA PRO A 5 10.42 5.45 -6.99
C PRO A 5 10.17 5.20 -8.48
N CYS A 6 9.66 4.02 -8.83
CA CYS A 6 9.23 3.75 -10.20
C CYS A 6 7.97 4.55 -10.55
N ARG A 7 7.77 4.87 -11.84
CA ARG A 7 6.56 5.53 -12.34
C ARG A 7 5.28 4.82 -11.90
N SER A 8 5.25 3.48 -11.92
CA SER A 8 4.09 2.69 -11.49
C SER A 8 3.74 2.85 -10.00
N LEU A 9 4.73 3.09 -9.14
CA LEU A 9 4.51 3.36 -7.72
C LEU A 9 3.94 4.77 -7.53
N CYS A 10 4.50 5.75 -8.23
CA CYS A 10 3.99 7.11 -8.21
C CYS A 10 2.53 7.19 -8.65
N GLU A 11 2.17 6.56 -9.77
CA GLU A 11 0.81 6.62 -10.31
C GLU A 11 -0.24 6.15 -9.30
N ARG A 12 0.05 5.04 -8.60
CA ARG A 12 -0.82 4.52 -7.54
C ARG A 12 -0.92 5.47 -6.35
N ALA A 13 0.21 6.04 -5.93
CA ALA A 13 0.23 7.01 -4.83
C ALA A 13 -0.57 8.26 -5.22
N ARG A 14 -0.37 8.80 -6.43
CA ARG A 14 -1.13 9.95 -6.94
C ARG A 14 -2.62 9.64 -6.95
N GLN A 15 -3.02 8.50 -7.51
CA GLN A 15 -4.43 8.16 -7.63
C GLN A 15 -5.18 8.11 -6.29
N GLY A 16 -4.51 7.64 -5.21
CA GLY A 16 -5.09 7.62 -3.86
C GLY A 16 -4.93 8.93 -3.08
N CYS A 17 -3.76 9.56 -3.17
CA CYS A 17 -3.40 10.70 -2.32
C CYS A 17 -3.70 12.06 -2.94
N GLU A 18 -3.72 12.20 -4.27
CA GLU A 18 -3.99 13.49 -4.94
C GLU A 18 -5.38 14.03 -4.56
N ALA A 19 -6.40 13.18 -4.58
CA ALA A 19 -7.75 13.56 -4.18
C ALA A 19 -7.81 14.01 -2.71
N LEU A 20 -7.02 13.37 -1.84
CA LEU A 20 -6.93 13.73 -0.43
C LEU A 20 -6.21 15.06 -0.26
N MET A 21 -5.05 15.24 -0.89
CA MET A 21 -4.28 16.47 -0.83
C MET A 21 -5.11 17.66 -1.32
N ASN A 22 -5.81 17.51 -2.45
CA ASN A 22 -6.66 18.55 -3.01
C ASN A 22 -7.81 18.94 -2.05
N LYS A 23 -8.37 17.98 -1.29
CA LYS A 23 -9.39 18.27 -0.26
C LYS A 23 -8.84 19.13 0.87
N PHE A 24 -7.56 19.00 1.20
CA PHE A 24 -6.87 19.84 2.18
C PHE A 24 -6.26 21.11 1.58
N GLY A 25 -6.50 21.40 0.29
CA GLY A 25 -5.96 22.58 -0.40
C GLY A 25 -4.49 22.44 -0.82
N PHE A 26 -3.92 21.24 -0.72
CA PHE A 26 -2.58 20.94 -1.23
C PHE A 26 -2.68 20.32 -2.60
N GLN A 27 -2.03 20.92 -3.60
CA GLN A 27 -1.96 20.30 -4.92
C GLN A 27 -0.82 19.30 -4.97
N TRP A 28 -0.97 18.28 -5.82
CA TRP A 28 0.12 17.35 -6.11
C TRP A 28 1.32 18.12 -6.67
N PRO A 29 2.47 18.17 -5.97
CA PRO A 29 3.57 19.03 -6.37
C PRO A 29 4.29 18.49 -7.60
N GLU A 30 4.86 19.39 -8.40
CA GLU A 30 5.59 19.07 -9.63
C GLU A 30 6.71 18.04 -9.39
N ARG A 31 7.38 18.12 -8.23
CA ARG A 31 8.48 17.22 -7.85
C ARG A 31 8.03 15.77 -7.60
N LEU A 32 6.74 15.55 -7.35
CA LEU A 32 6.15 14.22 -7.16
C LEU A 32 5.41 13.73 -8.41
N ARG A 33 5.44 14.47 -9.52
CA ARG A 33 4.78 14.03 -10.76
C ARG A 33 5.42 12.79 -11.33
N CYS A 34 4.58 11.88 -11.79
CA CYS A 34 4.99 10.55 -12.23
C CYS A 34 5.79 10.58 -13.53
N GLU A 35 5.74 11.70 -14.25
CA GLU A 35 6.56 11.94 -15.43
C GLU A 35 8.06 12.02 -15.11
N ASN A 36 8.43 12.48 -13.92
CA ASN A 36 9.82 12.61 -13.47
C ASN A 36 10.46 11.29 -13.05
N PHE A 37 9.68 10.22 -12.92
CA PHE A 37 10.17 8.94 -12.43
C PHE A 37 10.41 7.95 -13.57
N PRO A 38 11.48 7.13 -13.47
CA PRO A 38 11.80 6.14 -14.48
C PRO A 38 10.77 5.00 -14.50
N VAL A 39 10.62 4.40 -15.67
CA VAL A 39 9.80 3.19 -15.86
C VAL A 39 10.64 1.98 -15.45
N HIS A 40 10.02 1.06 -14.70
CA HIS A 40 10.67 -0.18 -14.28
C HIS A 40 11.12 -0.98 -15.50
N GLY A 41 12.42 -1.29 -15.60
CA GLY A 41 12.99 -2.04 -16.71
C GLY A 41 13.45 -1.21 -17.91
N ALA A 42 13.39 0.13 -17.85
CA ALA A 42 13.85 1.01 -18.94
C ALA A 42 15.36 1.35 -18.92
N GLY A 43 16.16 0.63 -18.12
CA GLY A 43 17.61 0.83 -17.99
C GLY A 43 18.06 1.49 -16.69
N GLU A 44 17.13 2.08 -15.92
CA GLU A 44 17.39 2.66 -14.60
C GLU A 44 16.72 1.84 -13.49
N ILE A 45 17.46 1.58 -12.41
CA ILE A 45 16.94 0.86 -11.24
C ILE A 45 16.07 1.82 -10.43
N CYS A 46 14.83 1.41 -10.15
CA CYS A 46 13.87 2.19 -9.38
C CYS A 46 13.16 1.32 -8.34
N VAL A 47 12.68 1.95 -7.27
CA VAL A 47 11.94 1.28 -6.19
C VAL A 47 10.47 1.15 -6.60
N GLY A 48 10.06 -0.07 -6.92
CA GLY A 48 8.69 -0.43 -7.27
C GLY A 48 8.00 -1.22 -6.15
N GLN A 49 6.77 -1.66 -6.40
CA GLN A 49 6.13 -2.63 -5.49
C GLN A 49 6.81 -4.00 -5.60
N ASN A 50 6.88 -4.69 -4.46
CA ASN A 50 7.38 -6.06 -4.35
C ASN A 50 6.35 -7.01 -4.97
N THR A 51 6.66 -7.62 -6.12
CA THR A 51 5.79 -8.57 -6.83
C THR A 51 5.71 -9.96 -6.17
N SER A 52 5.80 -10.03 -4.83
CA SER A 52 5.68 -11.29 -4.09
C SER A 52 4.32 -11.50 -3.44
N ASP A 53 3.35 -10.57 -3.60
CA ASP A 53 1.98 -10.79 -3.14
C ASP A 53 0.98 -9.94 -3.96
N GLY A 54 -0.12 -10.55 -4.39
CA GLY A 54 -1.32 -9.83 -4.80
C GLY A 54 -1.57 -9.67 -6.30
N SER A 55 -1.99 -10.76 -6.93
CA SER A 55 -2.99 -10.70 -8.01
C SER A 55 -4.09 -9.69 -7.68
N GLY A 56 -4.36 -8.79 -8.62
CA GLY A 56 -5.25 -7.65 -8.44
C GLY A 56 -6.68 -7.99 -8.02
N GLY A 57 -7.22 -7.16 -7.15
CA GLY A 57 -8.65 -6.93 -6.96
C GLY A 57 -8.90 -5.43 -6.83
N PRO A 58 -9.93 -4.85 -7.49
CA PRO A 58 -10.29 -3.45 -7.31
C PRO A 58 -11.05 -3.31 -5.99
N GLY A 59 -10.33 -2.96 -4.92
CA GLY A 59 -10.95 -2.82 -3.61
C GLY A 59 -9.92 -2.64 -2.51
N GLY A 60 -9.28 -1.47 -2.47
CA GLY A 60 -8.44 -1.06 -1.34
C GLY A 60 -9.29 -0.78 -0.10
N GLY A 61 -9.79 -1.82 0.55
CA GLY A 61 -10.18 -1.76 1.96
C GLY A 61 -8.93 -1.85 2.86
N PRO A 62 -8.98 -1.31 4.09
CA PRO A 62 -7.85 -1.44 5.01
C PRO A 62 -7.59 -2.91 5.30
N THR A 63 -6.31 -3.27 5.28
CA THR A 63 -5.72 -4.53 5.73
C THR A 63 -6.63 -5.33 6.66
N ALA A 64 -7.09 -6.49 6.18
CA ALA A 64 -7.62 -7.52 7.05
C ALA A 64 -6.47 -8.00 7.95
N TYR A 65 -6.28 -7.30 9.07
CA TYR A 65 -5.88 -7.97 10.29
C TYR A 65 -6.81 -9.17 10.44
N PRO A 66 -6.33 -10.37 10.82
CA PRO A 66 -7.25 -11.42 11.19
C PRO A 66 -8.06 -10.87 12.37
N THR A 67 -9.31 -10.49 12.13
CA THR A 67 -10.29 -10.29 13.18
C THR A 67 -10.55 -11.68 13.71
N ALA A 68 -9.66 -12.16 14.57
CA ALA A 68 -10.03 -13.15 15.56
C ALA A 68 -11.28 -12.55 16.23
N PRO A 69 -12.45 -13.21 16.15
CA PRO A 69 -13.57 -12.75 16.93
C PRO A 69 -13.11 -12.81 18.38
N TYR A 70 -12.98 -11.65 19.02
CA TYR A 70 -13.04 -11.58 20.47
C TYR A 70 -14.40 -12.18 20.83
N LEU A 71 -14.44 -13.49 21.06
CA LEU A 71 -15.55 -14.15 21.72
C LEU A 71 -15.42 -13.79 23.21
N PRO A 72 -16.35 -13.01 23.79
CA PRO A 72 -16.21 -12.57 25.16
C PRO A 72 -16.63 -13.64 26.19
N ASP A 73 -16.73 -14.92 25.82
CA ASP A 73 -17.17 -15.96 26.76
C ASP A 73 -16.60 -17.35 26.43
N LEU A 74 -15.29 -17.53 26.68
CA LEU A 74 -14.77 -18.87 26.95
C LEU A 74 -14.40 -18.93 28.44
N PRO A 75 -15.11 -19.76 29.25
CA PRO A 75 -14.73 -19.96 30.64
C PRO A 75 -13.34 -20.58 30.71
N PHE A 76 -12.59 -20.18 31.72
CA PHE A 76 -11.19 -20.50 31.99
C PHE A 76 -10.91 -21.99 32.32
N THR A 77 -11.70 -22.93 31.79
CA THR A 77 -11.79 -24.30 32.35
C THR A 77 -11.75 -25.40 31.28
N ALA A 78 -10.67 -25.47 30.51
CA ALA A 78 -10.35 -26.70 29.76
C ALA A 78 -8.83 -26.90 29.63
N LEU A 79 -8.19 -27.19 30.75
CA LEU A 79 -6.96 -28.00 30.79
C LEU A 79 -7.33 -29.51 30.63
N PRO A 80 -6.37 -30.41 30.35
CA PRO A 80 -6.36 -31.34 29.20
C PRO A 80 -6.72 -32.79 29.57
N PRO A 81 -6.50 -33.78 28.68
CA PRO A 81 -5.28 -34.59 28.84
C PRO A 81 -4.64 -35.05 27.51
N GLY A 82 -3.29 -35.18 27.50
CA GLY A 82 -2.53 -35.82 26.41
C GLY A 82 -1.11 -35.31 26.32
#